data_AF-A0A2P7YQX2-F1
#
_entry.id   AF-A0A2P7YQX2-F1
#
_cell.length_a   1.000
_cell.length_b   1.000
_cell.length_c   1.000
_cell.angle_alpha   90.00
_cell.angle_beta   90.00
_cell.angle_gamma   90.00
#
_symmetry.space_group_name_H-M   'P 1'
#
loop_
_entity.id
_entity.type
_entity.pdbx_description
1 polymer ?
#
loop_
_entity_poly.entity_id
_entity_poly.type
_entity_poly.pdbx_seq_one_letter_code
_entity_poly.pdbx_strand_id
1 'polypeptide(L)'
;MSAEVTNKSTQPEQKDLDQENVTAGVAELSVKPKKKQRKEQTEEEFEAQKAQFAATGPQINTQDWLFDQALLDKLDNLKKTDRVHMLHACERAYYLRDYSKCMELIGQAEKLFGVELEDSSKNEDIKLDFADAGKKTKKSLKVERHVVDLLHIKEACLKKQQEVSK
;
A
#
# COMPACT_ATOMS: atom_id res chain seq x y z
N MET A 1 -1.15 90.90 15.10
CA MET A 1 -1.32 90.96 13.63
C MET A 1 -0.07 90.40 12.99
N SER A 2 -0.25 89.53 11.99
CA SER A 2 0.76 88.85 11.15
C SER A 2 1.54 87.71 11.83
N ALA A 3 1.74 86.52 11.26
CA ALA A 3 1.25 85.82 10.06
C ALA A 3 1.56 84.30 10.23
N GLU A 4 0.87 83.45 9.46
CA GLU A 4 1.14 82.01 9.24
C GLU A 4 2.61 81.67 8.96
N VAL A 5 3.04 80.44 9.28
CA VAL A 5 3.63 79.48 8.30
C VAL A 5 3.59 78.04 8.88
N THR A 6 3.08 77.14 8.06
CA THR A 6 3.03 75.66 8.09
C THR A 6 4.40 74.98 8.16
N ASN A 7 4.53 73.84 8.85
CA ASN A 7 5.04 72.64 8.16
C ASN A 7 4.75 71.32 8.87
N LYS A 8 4.44 70.33 8.02
CA LYS A 8 4.01 68.96 8.27
C LYS A 8 5.21 68.06 8.01
N SER A 9 5.55 67.15 8.92
CA SER A 9 6.30 65.94 8.55
C SER A 9 5.92 64.79 9.46
N THR A 10 5.33 63.79 8.81
CA THR A 10 4.92 62.49 9.31
C THR A 10 6.05 61.51 9.03
N GLN A 11 6.45 60.69 9.99
CA GLN A 11 6.74 59.28 9.71
C GLN A 11 6.38 58.40 10.92
N PRO A 12 5.90 57.16 10.68
CA PRO A 12 5.04 56.45 11.61
C PRO A 12 5.68 55.25 12.31
N GLU A 13 5.08 54.95 13.45
CA GLU A 13 5.24 53.80 14.32
C GLU A 13 4.83 52.48 13.62
N GLN A 14 5.61 51.42 13.85
CA GLN A 14 5.37 50.05 13.38
C GLN A 14 4.09 49.46 13.98
N LYS A 15 3.28 48.75 13.18
CA LYS A 15 2.32 47.76 13.67
C LYS A 15 2.33 46.51 12.80
N ASP A 16 2.71 45.40 13.44
CA ASP A 16 2.37 44.02 13.09
C ASP A 16 0.86 43.87 12.89
N LEU A 17 0.43 43.51 11.69
CA LEU A 17 -0.88 42.90 11.46
C LEU A 17 -0.80 41.92 10.27
N ASP A 18 -1.54 40.82 10.43
CA ASP A 18 -2.10 39.93 9.39
C ASP A 18 -1.59 38.49 9.37
N GLN A 19 -2.00 37.72 10.41
CA GLN A 19 -2.02 36.25 10.35
C GLN A 19 -3.43 35.64 10.54
N GLU A 20 -4.51 36.44 10.47
CA GLU A 20 -5.88 35.94 10.75
C GLU A 20 -6.80 35.80 9.52
N ASN A 21 -6.37 36.17 8.31
CA ASN A 21 -7.32 36.25 7.17
C ASN A 21 -7.31 35.07 6.18
N VAL A 22 -6.61 33.96 6.47
CA VAL A 22 -6.47 32.84 5.50
C VAL A 22 -7.49 31.71 5.71
N THR A 23 -8.14 31.62 6.88
CA THR A 23 -9.00 30.47 7.23
C THR A 23 -10.51 30.70 7.10
N ALA A 24 -10.95 31.94 6.84
CA ALA A 24 -12.39 32.27 6.78
C ALA A 24 -13.13 31.69 5.56
N GLY A 25 -12.43 31.38 4.46
CA GLY A 25 -13.05 30.90 3.21
C GLY A 25 -13.39 29.40 3.17
N VAL A 26 -12.98 28.60 4.17
CA VAL A 26 -13.11 27.13 4.14
C VAL A 26 -14.37 26.64 4.88
N ALA A 27 -14.98 27.49 5.71
CA ALA A 27 -16.12 27.12 6.55
C ALA A 27 -17.44 26.91 5.78
N GLU A 28 -17.56 27.38 4.54
CA GLU A 28 -18.82 27.38 3.79
C GLU A 28 -18.98 26.22 2.79
N LEU A 29 -17.97 25.35 2.65
CA LEU A 29 -18.06 24.16 1.79
C LEU A 29 -18.73 23.00 2.53
N SER A 30 -20.04 23.13 2.79
CA SER A 30 -20.89 22.01 3.24
C SER A 30 -21.07 21.00 2.10
N VAL A 31 -20.15 20.03 2.01
CA VAL A 31 -20.22 18.92 1.06
C VAL A 31 -21.33 17.96 1.51
N LYS A 32 -22.53 18.09 0.94
CA LYS A 32 -23.59 17.09 1.11
C LYS A 32 -23.06 15.72 0.67
N PRO A 33 -23.16 14.66 1.50
CA PRO A 33 -22.65 13.35 1.13
C PRO A 33 -23.48 12.78 -0.03
N LYS A 34 -22.89 12.69 -1.22
CA LYS A 34 -23.50 11.99 -2.36
C LYS A 34 -23.73 10.53 -1.98
N LYS A 35 -24.96 10.04 -2.13
CA LYS A 35 -25.30 8.63 -1.97
C LYS A 35 -24.45 7.82 -2.96
N LYS A 36 -23.64 6.88 -2.46
CA LYS A 36 -22.79 6.03 -3.29
C LYS A 36 -23.68 5.12 -4.15
N GLN A 37 -23.92 5.51 -5.39
CA GLN A 37 -24.55 4.65 -6.38
C GLN A 37 -23.46 3.84 -7.09
N ARG A 38 -23.66 2.53 -7.20
CA ARG A 38 -22.75 1.68 -7.97
C ARG A 38 -22.93 2.00 -9.44
N LYS A 39 -21.83 2.00 -10.20
CA LYS A 39 -21.88 2.12 -11.65
C LYS A 39 -22.57 0.88 -12.20
N GLU A 40 -23.53 1.06 -13.09
CA GLU A 40 -24.15 -0.04 -13.82
C GLU A 40 -23.13 -0.61 -14.82
N GLN A 41 -23.14 -1.92 -14.99
CA GLN A 41 -22.32 -2.60 -15.99
C GLN A 41 -22.93 -2.32 -17.38
N THR A 42 -22.09 -2.00 -18.36
CA THR A 42 -22.57 -1.83 -19.73
C THR A 42 -22.81 -3.19 -20.39
N GLU A 43 -23.67 -3.23 -21.41
CA GLU A 43 -23.92 -4.48 -22.16
C GLU A 43 -22.62 -5.02 -22.80
N GLU A 44 -21.78 -4.12 -23.34
CA GLU A 44 -20.48 -4.48 -23.90
C GLU A 44 -19.54 -5.13 -22.88
N GLU A 45 -19.51 -4.63 -21.63
CA GLU A 45 -18.73 -5.23 -20.54
C GLU A 45 -19.26 -6.61 -20.16
N PHE A 46 -20.58 -6.80 -20.20
CA PHE A 46 -21.23 -8.08 -19.91
C PHE A 46 -20.93 -9.12 -20.99
N GLU A 47 -21.10 -8.75 -22.27
CA GLU A 47 -20.78 -9.61 -23.40
C GLU A 47 -19.31 -10.01 -23.43
N ALA A 48 -18.40 -9.07 -23.13
CA ALA A 48 -16.97 -9.34 -23.02
C ALA A 48 -16.66 -10.36 -21.91
N GLN A 49 -17.26 -10.21 -20.73
CA GLN A 49 -17.08 -11.17 -19.63
C GLN A 49 -17.64 -12.55 -19.97
N LYS A 50 -18.78 -12.60 -20.65
CA LYS A 50 -19.40 -13.85 -21.11
C LYS A 50 -18.52 -14.56 -22.14
N ALA A 51 -17.97 -13.82 -23.10
CA ALA A 51 -17.04 -14.34 -24.10
C ALA A 51 -15.75 -14.85 -23.45
N GLN A 52 -15.20 -14.09 -22.49
CA GLN A 52 -14.04 -14.51 -21.70
C GLN A 52 -14.33 -15.81 -20.95
N PHE A 53 -15.46 -15.89 -20.25
CA PHE A 53 -15.84 -17.10 -19.52
C PHE A 53 -16.00 -18.31 -20.43
N ALA A 54 -16.61 -18.15 -21.60
CA ALA A 54 -16.75 -19.23 -22.58
C ALA A 54 -15.39 -19.68 -23.16
N ALA A 55 -14.44 -18.77 -23.32
CA ALA A 55 -13.12 -19.06 -23.89
C ALA A 55 -12.17 -19.74 -22.89
N THR A 56 -12.04 -19.20 -21.67
CA THR A 56 -11.10 -19.75 -20.67
C THR A 56 -11.73 -20.80 -19.75
N GLY A 57 -13.05 -20.75 -19.56
CA GLY A 57 -13.74 -21.61 -18.59
C GLY A 57 -13.37 -21.30 -17.13
N PRO A 58 -13.89 -22.08 -16.18
CA PRO A 58 -13.50 -21.99 -14.78
C PRO A 58 -12.08 -22.50 -14.58
N GLN A 59 -11.29 -21.78 -13.78
CA GLN A 59 -9.96 -22.25 -13.37
C GLN A 59 -10.10 -23.42 -12.38
N ILE A 60 -9.52 -24.56 -12.70
CA ILE A 60 -9.47 -25.73 -11.82
C ILE A 60 -8.20 -25.62 -10.96
N ASN A 61 -8.38 -25.32 -9.68
CA ASN A 61 -7.26 -25.27 -8.72
C ASN A 61 -6.95 -26.69 -8.23
N THR A 62 -5.78 -27.19 -8.60
CA THR A 62 -5.24 -28.48 -8.11
C THR A 62 -4.72 -28.33 -6.69
N GLN A 63 -4.39 -29.45 -6.02
CA GLN A 63 -3.87 -29.40 -4.66
C GLN A 63 -2.62 -28.51 -4.59
N ASP A 64 -1.69 -28.60 -5.54
CA ASP A 64 -0.41 -27.87 -5.50
C ASP A 64 -0.37 -26.62 -6.38
N TRP A 65 -1.53 -26.07 -6.74
CA TRP A 65 -1.65 -24.90 -7.62
C TRP A 65 -0.92 -23.64 -7.11
N LEU A 66 -0.73 -23.51 -5.79
CA LEU A 66 0.06 -22.43 -5.18
C LEU A 66 1.57 -22.54 -5.43
N PHE A 67 2.03 -23.72 -5.85
CA PHE A 67 3.44 -24.02 -6.09
C PHE A 67 3.75 -24.26 -7.57
N ASP A 68 2.81 -23.95 -8.46
CA ASP A 68 3.02 -24.09 -9.90
C ASP A 68 4.06 -23.05 -10.36
N GLN A 69 5.29 -23.50 -10.65
CA GLN A 69 6.38 -22.62 -11.04
C GLN A 69 6.05 -21.83 -12.32
N ALA A 70 5.31 -22.42 -13.27
CA ALA A 70 4.93 -21.74 -14.49
C ALA A 70 3.95 -20.58 -14.25
N LEU A 71 3.20 -20.62 -13.14
CA LEU A 71 2.36 -19.52 -12.66
C LEU A 71 3.20 -18.51 -11.87
N LEU A 72 4.04 -18.98 -10.94
CA LEU A 72 4.88 -18.13 -10.09
C LEU A 72 5.80 -17.22 -10.91
N ASP A 73 6.40 -17.74 -11.99
CA ASP A 73 7.30 -16.98 -12.87
C ASP A 73 6.58 -15.86 -13.66
N LYS A 74 5.24 -15.93 -13.77
CA LYS A 74 4.42 -14.98 -14.53
C LYS A 74 3.69 -13.98 -13.65
N LEU A 75 3.91 -14.02 -12.33
CA LEU A 75 3.24 -13.12 -11.39
C LEU A 75 3.67 -11.67 -11.63
N ASP A 76 2.70 -10.77 -11.58
CA ASP A 76 2.90 -9.35 -11.78
C ASP A 76 2.73 -8.59 -10.46
N ASN A 77 3.78 -7.86 -10.06
CA ASN A 77 3.76 -7.05 -8.83
C ASN A 77 2.69 -5.95 -8.86
N LEU A 78 2.20 -5.51 -10.02
CA LEU A 78 1.14 -4.51 -10.08
C LEU A 78 -0.24 -5.09 -9.68
N LYS A 79 -0.44 -6.41 -9.90
CA LYS A 79 -1.70 -7.09 -9.61
C LYS A 79 -1.74 -7.55 -8.16
N LYS A 80 -2.78 -7.10 -7.43
CA LYS A 80 -2.97 -7.51 -6.02
C LYS A 80 -3.14 -9.01 -5.89
N THR A 81 -3.88 -9.64 -6.80
CA THR A 81 -4.10 -11.10 -6.80
C THR A 81 -2.79 -11.87 -6.81
N ASP A 82 -1.83 -11.41 -7.59
CA ASP A 82 -0.56 -12.07 -7.82
C ASP A 82 0.36 -11.89 -6.60
N ARG A 83 0.40 -10.69 -6.01
CA ARG A 83 1.09 -10.46 -4.74
C ARG A 83 0.54 -11.34 -3.62
N VAL A 84 -0.78 -11.45 -3.52
CA VAL A 84 -1.44 -12.31 -2.52
C VAL A 84 -1.18 -13.79 -2.81
N HIS A 85 -1.15 -14.21 -4.07
CA HIS A 85 -0.82 -15.58 -4.45
C HIS A 85 0.58 -15.97 -3.96
N MET A 86 1.57 -15.10 -4.19
CA MET A 86 2.94 -15.34 -3.72
C MET A 86 3.01 -15.45 -2.18
N LEU A 87 2.32 -14.57 -1.45
CA LEU A 87 2.25 -14.66 0.02
C LEU A 87 1.64 -15.99 0.48
N HIS A 88 0.50 -16.39 -0.09
CA HIS A 88 -0.14 -17.64 0.27
C HIS A 88 0.72 -18.86 -0.07
N ALA A 89 1.54 -18.80 -1.13
CA ALA A 89 2.51 -19.84 -1.44
C ALA A 89 3.56 -19.96 -0.32
N CYS A 90 4.11 -18.83 0.14
CA CYS A 90 5.06 -18.80 1.26
C CYS A 90 4.42 -19.35 2.55
N GLU A 91 3.24 -18.86 2.93
CA GLU A 91 2.50 -19.31 4.12
C GLU A 91 2.23 -20.82 4.07
N ARG A 92 1.80 -21.33 2.91
CA ARG A 92 1.53 -22.75 2.76
C ARG A 92 2.78 -23.60 2.96
N ALA A 93 3.92 -23.20 2.39
CA ALA A 93 5.18 -23.90 2.60
C ALA A 93 5.57 -23.93 4.08
N TYR A 94 5.39 -22.80 4.79
CA TYR A 94 5.59 -22.72 6.24
C TYR A 94 4.68 -23.69 7.02
N TYR A 95 3.37 -23.72 6.72
CA TYR A 95 2.45 -24.62 7.41
C TYR A 95 2.67 -26.11 7.11
N LEU A 96 3.15 -26.42 5.90
CA LEU A 96 3.60 -27.77 5.54
C LEU A 96 4.94 -28.15 6.18
N ARG A 97 5.57 -27.23 6.93
CA ARG A 97 6.90 -27.38 7.56
C ARG A 97 8.03 -27.59 6.57
N ASP A 98 7.80 -27.25 5.31
CA ASP A 98 8.85 -27.22 4.30
C ASP A 98 9.53 -25.85 4.33
N TYR A 99 10.39 -25.67 5.34
CA TYR A 99 11.08 -24.41 5.60
C TYR A 99 12.09 -24.06 4.49
N SER A 100 12.70 -25.07 3.86
CA SER A 100 13.59 -24.89 2.71
C SER A 100 12.84 -24.25 1.54
N LYS A 101 11.67 -24.80 1.17
CA LYS A 101 10.83 -24.24 0.12
C LYS A 101 10.24 -22.89 0.49
N CYS A 102 9.89 -22.69 1.76
CA CYS A 102 9.43 -21.39 2.24
C CYS A 102 10.49 -20.30 2.00
N MET A 103 11.76 -20.57 2.33
CA MET A 103 12.85 -19.63 2.09
C MET A 103 13.11 -19.38 0.60
N GLU A 104 12.97 -20.40 -0.25
CA GLU A 104 13.06 -20.25 -1.71
C GLU A 104 11.97 -19.31 -2.24
N LEU A 105 10.71 -19.53 -1.83
CA LEU A 105 9.56 -18.71 -2.22
C LEU A 105 9.68 -17.28 -1.69
N ILE A 106 10.21 -17.10 -0.48
CA ILE A 106 10.50 -15.76 0.06
C ILE A 106 11.50 -15.02 -0.84
N GLY A 107 12.57 -15.69 -1.30
CA GLY A 107 13.52 -15.07 -2.23
C GLY A 107 12.90 -14.72 -3.60
N GLN A 108 11.91 -15.49 -4.07
CA GLN A 108 11.13 -15.13 -5.26
C GLN A 108 10.20 -13.93 -4.98
N ALA A 109 9.58 -13.89 -3.81
CA ALA A 109 8.69 -12.80 -3.38
C ALA A 109 9.45 -11.48 -3.20
N GLU A 110 10.66 -11.51 -2.66
CA GLU A 110 11.58 -10.36 -2.54
C GLU A 110 11.83 -9.73 -3.92
N LYS A 111 12.16 -10.55 -4.93
CA LYS A 111 12.33 -10.11 -6.31
C LYS A 111 11.05 -9.55 -6.92
N LEU A 112 9.91 -10.21 -6.69
CA LEU A 112 8.61 -9.76 -7.19
C LEU A 112 8.23 -8.40 -6.59
N PHE A 113 8.41 -8.21 -5.29
CA PHE A 113 8.06 -6.96 -4.61
C PHE A 113 9.12 -5.87 -4.80
N GLY A 114 10.33 -6.22 -5.21
CA GLY A 114 11.47 -5.31 -5.36
C GLY A 114 12.02 -4.86 -4.00
N VAL A 115 12.06 -5.78 -3.03
CA VAL A 115 12.52 -5.52 -1.65
C VAL A 115 13.65 -6.48 -1.28
N GLU A 116 14.57 -6.01 -0.45
CA GLU A 116 15.65 -6.82 0.13
C GLU A 116 15.44 -6.90 1.65
N LEU A 117 15.10 -8.08 2.18
CA LEU A 117 14.77 -8.26 3.61
C LEU A 117 15.94 -8.84 4.43
N GLU A 118 17.17 -8.80 3.91
CA GLU A 118 18.37 -9.27 4.64
C GLU A 118 18.88 -8.25 5.67
N ASP A 119 18.55 -6.96 5.49
CA ASP A 119 19.03 -5.88 6.34
C ASP A 119 18.05 -5.60 7.50
N SER A 120 18.41 -6.07 8.70
CA SER A 120 17.59 -5.91 9.91
C SER A 120 17.28 -4.45 10.27
N SER A 121 18.14 -3.49 9.90
CA SER A 121 17.88 -2.07 10.21
C SER A 121 16.74 -1.52 9.35
N LYS A 122 16.79 -1.78 8.04
CA LYS A 122 15.75 -1.34 7.09
C LYS A 122 14.41 -2.02 7.36
N ASN A 123 14.46 -3.26 7.84
CA ASN A 123 13.28 -4.05 8.19
C ASN A 123 12.49 -3.45 9.36
N GLU A 124 13.15 -2.92 10.39
CA GLU A 124 12.48 -2.27 11.52
C GLU A 124 11.86 -0.93 11.10
N ASP A 125 12.54 -0.16 10.26
CA ASP A 125 12.00 1.09 9.70
C ASP A 125 10.69 0.84 8.92
N ILE A 126 10.64 -0.23 8.10
CA ILE A 126 9.43 -0.62 7.35
C ILE A 126 8.25 -0.95 8.29
N LYS A 127 8.52 -1.63 9.42
CA LYS A 127 7.49 -1.97 10.41
C LYS A 127 6.96 -0.72 11.11
N LEU A 128 7.86 0.19 11.50
CA LEU A 128 7.52 1.45 12.18
C LEU A 128 6.71 2.37 11.26
N ASP A 129 7.16 2.56 10.02
CA ASP A 129 6.46 3.34 9.00
C ASP A 129 5.03 2.83 8.76
N PHE A 130 4.86 1.49 8.72
CA PHE A 130 3.55 0.88 8.58
C PHE A 130 2.65 1.08 9.80
N ALA A 131 3.21 0.99 11.01
CA ALA A 131 2.47 1.20 12.26
C ALA A 131 1.98 2.65 12.39
N ASP A 132 2.83 3.61 12.03
CA ASP A 132 2.55 5.05 12.12
C ASP A 132 1.51 5.51 11.08
N ALA A 133 1.41 4.83 9.94
CA ALA A 133 0.48 5.21 8.88
C ALA A 133 -1.02 4.97 9.20
N GLY A 134 -1.35 4.25 10.27
CA GLY A 134 -2.72 4.09 10.78
C GLY A 134 -3.72 3.36 9.83
N LYS A 135 -5.01 3.29 10.22
CA LYS A 135 -6.04 2.47 9.52
C LYS A 135 -6.56 3.05 8.18
N LYS A 136 -6.13 4.25 7.76
CA LYS A 136 -6.63 4.93 6.55
C LYS A 136 -5.50 5.12 5.53
N THR A 137 -5.00 4.02 4.97
CA THR A 137 -3.81 4.03 4.12
C THR A 137 -4.10 4.30 2.64
N LYS A 138 -3.18 5.03 1.97
CA LYS A 138 -3.16 5.26 0.52
C LYS A 138 -2.79 3.97 -0.23
N LYS A 139 -3.03 3.89 -1.54
CA LYS A 139 -2.81 2.64 -2.33
C LYS A 139 -1.36 2.14 -2.33
N SER A 140 -0.36 3.02 -2.20
CA SER A 140 1.06 2.68 -2.09
C SER A 140 1.37 1.86 -0.83
N LEU A 141 0.85 2.31 0.32
CA LEU A 141 0.94 1.63 1.62
C LEU A 141 0.32 0.22 1.65
N LYS A 142 -0.50 -0.13 0.65
CA LYS A 142 -1.06 -1.49 0.54
C LYS A 142 0.00 -2.48 0.06
N VAL A 143 0.97 -2.06 -0.74
CA VAL A 143 2.12 -2.90 -1.11
C VAL A 143 3.01 -3.09 0.12
N GLU A 144 3.23 -2.03 0.89
CA GLU A 144 3.98 -2.09 2.16
C GLU A 144 3.40 -3.12 3.14
N ARG A 145 2.06 -3.25 3.23
CA ARG A 145 1.44 -4.35 4.00
C ARG A 145 1.91 -5.75 3.56
N HIS A 146 1.98 -6.02 2.25
CA HIS A 146 2.38 -7.34 1.76
C HIS A 146 3.87 -7.60 2.05
N VAL A 147 4.69 -6.55 2.03
CA VAL A 147 6.11 -6.62 2.41
C VAL A 147 6.25 -6.93 3.90
N VAL A 148 5.47 -6.26 4.75
CA VAL A 148 5.43 -6.54 6.20
C VAL A 148 4.96 -7.98 6.47
N ASP A 149 3.91 -8.44 5.79
CA ASP A 149 3.42 -9.82 5.91
C ASP A 149 4.51 -10.84 5.48
N LEU A 150 5.21 -10.58 4.36
CA LEU A 150 6.33 -11.40 3.89
C LEU A 150 7.46 -11.48 4.93
N LEU A 151 7.81 -10.34 5.52
CA LEU A 151 8.84 -10.24 6.55
C LEU A 151 8.47 -11.07 7.78
N HIS A 152 7.23 -11.01 8.25
CA HIS A 152 6.78 -11.84 9.37
C HIS A 152 6.89 -13.35 9.05
N ILE A 153 6.56 -13.75 7.82
CA ILE A 153 6.69 -15.14 7.37
C ILE A 153 8.17 -15.55 7.38
N LYS A 154 9.07 -14.69 6.88
CA LYS A 154 10.53 -14.91 6.88
C LYS A 154 11.07 -15.10 8.29
N GLU A 155 10.75 -14.20 9.21
CA GLU A 155 11.17 -14.30 10.62
C GLU A 155 10.67 -15.60 11.29
N ALA A 156 9.40 -15.96 11.07
CA ALA A 156 8.83 -17.18 11.58
C ALA A 156 9.51 -18.43 11.02
N CYS A 157 9.80 -18.43 9.70
CA CYS A 157 10.46 -19.53 9.02
C CYS A 157 11.89 -19.73 9.54
N LEU A 158 12.68 -18.66 9.63
CA LEU A 158 14.04 -18.70 10.17
C LEU A 158 14.06 -19.23 11.61
N LYS A 159 13.16 -18.74 12.46
CA LYS A 159 13.02 -19.22 13.84
C LYS A 159 12.76 -20.72 13.90
N LYS A 160 11.84 -21.23 13.07
CA LYS A 160 11.52 -22.66 13.03
C LYS A 160 12.64 -23.52 12.46
N GLN A 161 13.34 -23.04 11.45
CA GLN A 161 14.50 -23.73 10.88
C GLN A 161 15.63 -23.90 11.92
N GLN A 162 15.84 -22.89 12.77
CA GLN A 162 16.78 -22.96 13.89
C GLN A 162 16.31 -23.91 15.01
N GLU A 163 15.00 -24.02 15.26
CA GLU A 163 14.45 -24.96 16.24
C GLU A 163 14.56 -26.43 15.78
N VAL A 164 14.39 -26.70 14.48
CA VAL A 164 14.47 -28.07 13.92
C VAL A 164 15.91 -28.57 13.79
N SER A 165 16.88 -27.67 13.70
CA SER A 165 18.31 -28.02 13.59
C SER A 165 18.98 -28.30 14.95
N LYS A 166 18.24 -28.21 16.06
CA LYS A 166 18.69 -28.52 17.42
C LYS A 166 18.19 -29.89 17.85
#